data_AF-D3AVC2-F1
#
_entry.id   AF-D3AVC2-F1
#
_cell.length_a   1.000
_cell.length_b   1.000
_cell.length_c   1.000
_cell.angle_alpha   90.00
_cell.angle_beta   90.00
_cell.angle_gamma   90.00
#
_symmetry.space_group_name_H-M   'P 1'
#
loop_
_entity.id
_entity.type
_entity.pdbx_description
1 polymer ?
#
loop_
_entity_poly.entity_id
_entity_poly.type
_entity_poly.pdbx_seq_one_letter_code
_entity_poly.pdbx_strand_id
1 'polypeptide(L)'
;MTEGALVLEGGSLRGVFSAGVLDVFMEQGIEMSYVNGVSAGSMCGMSYISKQIGRTIRVDLDYVNDKRFMSFRSMVKNRSIFNFDFLFGELSETLIPFDFETFEASKQRFEVV
;
A
#
# COMPACT_ATOMS: atom_id res chain seq x y z
N MET A 1 -12.35 16.93 0.50
CA MET A 1 -11.09 16.73 1.24
C MET A 1 -11.24 17.31 2.63
N THR A 2 -10.86 16.54 3.64
CA THR A 2 -10.92 16.87 5.07
C THR A 2 -9.56 17.42 5.48
N GLU A 3 -9.52 18.62 6.04
CA GLU A 3 -8.27 19.20 6.55
C GLU A 3 -7.76 18.43 7.76
N GLY A 4 -6.59 17.82 7.64
CA GLY A 4 -5.98 17.03 8.71
C GLY A 4 -4.91 16.06 8.22
N ALA A 5 -4.17 15.50 9.18
CA ALA A 5 -3.10 14.54 8.95
C ALA A 5 -3.57 13.11 9.21
N LEU A 6 -3.36 12.24 8.23
CA LEU A 6 -3.45 10.80 8.35
C LEU A 6 -2.04 10.23 8.45
N VAL A 7 -1.67 9.67 9.60
CA VAL A 7 -0.35 9.08 9.84
C VAL A 7 -0.49 7.57 9.90
N LEU A 8 0.20 6.88 8.97
CA LEU A 8 0.08 5.45 8.75
C LEU A 8 1.35 4.75 9.22
N GLU A 9 1.24 4.05 10.34
CA GLU A 9 2.34 3.27 10.88
C GLU A 9 2.69 2.08 9.99
N GLY A 10 3.97 1.71 10.02
CA GLY A 10 4.45 0.47 9.42
C GLY A 10 4.05 -0.73 10.28
N GLY A 11 3.93 -1.89 9.65
CA GLY A 11 3.53 -3.09 10.38
C GLY A 11 3.80 -4.40 9.65
N SER A 12 4.51 -4.35 8.51
CA SER A 12 4.58 -5.48 7.58
C SER A 12 3.15 -5.97 7.27
N LEU A 13 2.89 -7.28 7.30
CA LEU A 13 1.57 -7.86 7.04
C LEU A 13 0.48 -7.44 8.05
N ARG A 14 0.84 -6.89 9.23
CA ARG A 14 -0.16 -6.34 10.17
C ARG A 14 -0.80 -5.05 9.64
N GLY A 15 -0.22 -4.45 8.59
CA GLY A 15 -0.80 -3.33 7.85
C GLY A 15 -2.18 -3.63 7.25
N VAL A 16 -2.56 -4.90 7.12
CA VAL A 16 -3.90 -5.31 6.65
C VAL A 16 -5.04 -4.71 7.47
N PHE A 17 -4.83 -4.45 8.78
CA PHE A 17 -5.82 -3.74 9.59
C PHE A 17 -5.99 -2.29 9.13
N SER A 18 -4.88 -1.57 8.96
CA SER A 18 -4.88 -0.21 8.43
C SER A 18 -5.49 -0.16 7.03
N ALA A 19 -5.19 -1.14 6.17
CA ALA A 19 -5.80 -1.25 4.84
C ALA A 19 -7.33 -1.33 4.92
N GLY A 20 -7.89 -2.14 5.81
CA GLY A 20 -9.34 -2.22 6.01
C GLY A 20 -9.95 -0.92 6.54
N VAL A 21 -9.27 -0.20 7.44
CA VAL A 21 -9.72 1.13 7.90
C VAL A 21 -9.74 2.12 6.73
N LEU A 22 -8.72 2.12 5.88
CA LEU A 22 -8.63 3.03 4.73
C LEU A 22 -9.62 2.67 3.62
N ASP A 23 -9.94 1.39 3.45
CA ASP A 23 -11.02 0.95 2.57
C ASP A 23 -12.35 1.59 3.00
N VAL A 24 -12.68 1.53 4.29
CA VAL A 24 -13.88 2.20 4.83
C VAL A 24 -13.80 3.72 4.66
N PHE A 25 -12.63 4.35 4.83
CA PHE A 25 -12.50 5.79 4.58
C PHE A 25 -12.85 6.15 3.14
N MET A 26 -12.33 5.40 2.17
CA MET A 26 -12.64 5.61 0.75
C MET A 26 -14.11 5.36 0.44
N GLU A 27 -14.72 4.30 0.99
CA GLU A 27 -16.15 4.01 0.84
C GLU A 27 -17.03 5.14 1.39
N GLN A 28 -16.60 5.79 2.48
CA GLN A 28 -17.28 6.93 3.07
C GLN A 28 -16.88 8.29 2.46
N GLY A 29 -16.02 8.30 1.44
CA GLY A 29 -15.55 9.54 0.80
C GLY A 29 -14.68 10.43 1.69
N ILE A 30 -14.06 9.85 2.73
CA ILE A 30 -13.14 10.54 3.63
C ILE A 30 -11.77 10.60 2.95
N GLU A 31 -11.39 11.81 2.51
CA GLU A 31 -10.10 12.09 1.88
C GLU A 31 -9.33 13.13 2.72
N MET A 32 -8.37 12.70 3.52
CA MET A 32 -7.49 13.55 4.34
C MET A 32 -6.51 14.37 3.48
N SER A 33 -6.32 15.65 3.80
CA SER A 33 -5.50 16.58 3.02
C SER A 33 -3.99 16.28 3.08
N TYR A 34 -3.52 15.73 4.19
CA TYR A 34 -2.16 15.24 4.34
C TYR A 34 -2.14 13.77 4.74
N VAL A 35 -1.33 12.98 4.06
CA VAL A 35 -1.09 11.56 4.34
C VAL A 35 0.41 11.35 4.50
N ASN A 36 0.80 10.71 5.60
CA ASN A 36 2.17 10.26 5.83
C ASN A 36 2.14 8.76 6.08
N GLY A 37 3.06 8.01 5.49
CA GLY A 37 3.18 6.58 5.74
C GLY A 37 4.63 6.16 5.88
N VAL A 38 4.85 5.13 6.70
CA VAL A 38 6.14 4.44 6.78
C VAL A 38 5.99 2.96 6.40
N SER A 39 6.88 2.45 5.55
CA SER A 39 6.89 1.03 5.14
C SER A 39 5.51 0.53 4.64
N ALA A 40 4.90 -0.46 5.30
CA ALA A 40 3.57 -0.96 4.95
C ALA A 40 2.48 0.14 5.03
N GLY A 41 2.63 1.13 5.91
CA GLY A 41 1.76 2.28 5.98
C GLY A 41 1.82 3.13 4.71
N SER A 42 3.01 3.26 4.10
CA SER A 42 3.18 3.93 2.80
C SER A 42 2.43 3.18 1.69
N MET A 43 2.50 1.86 1.68
CA MET A 43 1.78 1.03 0.69
C MET A 43 0.25 1.13 0.84
N CYS A 44 -0.24 1.15 2.09
CA CYS A 44 -1.65 1.43 2.38
C CYS A 44 -2.05 2.82 1.89
N GLY A 45 -1.21 3.84 2.19
CA GLY A 45 -1.40 5.22 1.76
C GLY A 45 -1.46 5.37 0.25
N MET A 46 -0.58 4.68 -0.49
CA MET A 46 -0.61 4.67 -1.96
C MET A 46 -1.96 4.19 -2.48
N SER A 47 -2.48 3.07 -1.97
CA SER A 47 -3.77 2.52 -2.41
C SER A 47 -4.96 3.42 -2.02
N TYR A 48 -4.85 4.12 -0.88
CA TYR A 48 -5.84 5.09 -0.42
C TYR A 48 -5.88 6.34 -1.32
N ILE A 49 -4.72 6.88 -1.67
CA ILE A 49 -4.61 8.07 -2.54
C ILE A 49 -5.06 7.77 -3.97
N SER A 50 -4.76 6.56 -4.48
CA SER A 50 -5.24 6.10 -5.78
C SER A 50 -6.69 5.64 -5.77
N LYS A 51 -7.41 5.74 -4.64
CA LYS A 51 -8.82 5.36 -4.46
C LYS A 51 -9.11 3.88 -4.75
N GLN A 52 -8.12 3.02 -4.56
CA GLN A 52 -8.22 1.59 -4.90
C GLN A 52 -8.63 0.75 -3.70
N ILE A 53 -9.93 0.76 -3.39
CA ILE A 53 -10.54 -0.04 -2.32
C ILE A 53 -10.17 -1.53 -2.47
N GLY A 54 -9.72 -2.14 -1.38
CA GLY A 54 -9.37 -3.56 -1.29
C GLY A 54 -8.07 -3.93 -1.98
N ARG A 55 -7.31 -2.98 -2.55
CA ARG A 55 -6.05 -3.31 -3.24
C ARG A 55 -4.99 -3.85 -2.30
N THR A 56 -4.71 -3.14 -1.21
CA THR A 56 -3.65 -3.55 -0.27
C THR A 56 -3.96 -4.91 0.34
N ILE A 57 -5.21 -5.16 0.73
CA ILE A 57 -5.65 -6.45 1.27
C ILE A 57 -5.43 -7.58 0.26
N ARG A 58 -5.77 -7.38 -1.02
CA ARG A 58 -5.53 -8.38 -2.08
C ARG A 58 -4.04 -8.67 -2.27
N VAL A 59 -3.20 -7.63 -2.33
CA VAL A 59 -1.74 -7.81 -2.43
C VAL A 59 -1.22 -8.66 -1.28
N ASP A 60 -1.59 -8.32 -0.04
CA ASP A 60 -1.11 -9.03 1.14
C ASP A 60 -1.66 -10.47 1.20
N LEU A 61 -2.96 -10.67 1.08
CA LEU A 61 -3.59 -11.98 1.28
C LEU A 61 -3.36 -12.95 0.13
N ASP A 62 -3.40 -12.49 -1.12
CA ASP A 62 -3.28 -13.37 -2.28
C ASP A 62 -1.82 -13.80 -2.50
N TYR A 63 -0.85 -12.97 -2.09
CA TYR A 63 0.57 -13.19 -2.38
C TYR A 63 1.45 -13.46 -1.16
N VAL A 64 0.96 -13.42 0.08
CA VAL A 64 1.76 -13.74 1.29
C VAL A 64 2.48 -15.09 1.22
N ASN A 65 1.89 -16.08 0.53
CA ASN A 65 2.46 -17.42 0.34
C ASN A 65 3.24 -17.58 -0.98
N ASP A 66 3.25 -16.56 -1.85
CA ASP A 66 4.02 -16.57 -3.09
C ASP A 66 5.49 -16.26 -2.78
N LYS A 67 6.38 -17.17 -3.16
CA LYS A 67 7.83 -17.04 -2.96
C LYS A 67 8.44 -15.86 -3.73
N ARG A 68 7.76 -15.39 -4.78
CA ARG A 68 8.13 -14.19 -5.53
C ARG A 68 7.87 -12.92 -4.73
N PHE A 69 6.91 -12.93 -3.80
CA PHE A 69 6.58 -11.82 -2.91
C PHE A 69 7.30 -11.93 -1.56
N MET A 70 7.21 -13.08 -0.90
CA MET A 70 7.78 -13.32 0.42
C MET A 70 8.60 -14.62 0.46
N SER A 71 9.86 -14.54 0.87
CA SER A 71 10.70 -15.73 0.99
C SER A 71 11.82 -15.56 2.01
N PHE A 72 11.85 -16.44 3.01
CA PHE A 72 12.97 -16.53 3.97
C PHE A 72 14.32 -16.82 3.28
N ARG A 73 14.31 -17.50 2.11
CA ARG A 73 15.53 -17.68 1.29
C ARG A 73 16.03 -16.37 0.68
N SER A 74 15.14 -15.40 0.43
CA SER A 74 15.49 -14.08 -0.11
C SER A 74 16.27 -13.23 0.90
N MET A 75 16.05 -13.44 2.21
CA MET A 75 16.77 -12.73 3.28
C MET A 75 18.30 -12.90 3.19
N VAL A 76 18.77 -14.08 2.75
CA VAL A 76 20.20 -14.39 2.64
C VAL A 76 20.84 -13.69 1.43
N LYS A 77 20.09 -13.50 0.34
CA LYS A 77 20.60 -12.94 -0.92
C LYS A 77 20.38 -11.42 -1.03
N ASN A 78 19.21 -10.95 -0.60
CA ASN A 78 18.72 -9.59 -0.83
C ASN A 78 18.53 -8.79 0.47
N ARG A 79 18.89 -9.36 1.63
CA ARG A 79 18.73 -8.76 2.98
C ARG A 79 17.29 -8.32 3.32
N SER A 80 16.30 -8.81 2.58
CA SER A 80 14.87 -8.53 2.80
C SER A 80 14.05 -9.81 2.68
N ILE A 81 13.02 -9.91 3.52
CA ILE A 81 12.01 -10.97 3.46
C ILE A 81 11.05 -10.73 2.29
N PHE A 82 10.82 -9.46 1.97
CA PHE A 82 9.98 -8.99 0.87
C PHE A 82 10.80 -8.75 -0.39
N ASN A 83 10.25 -9.15 -1.53
CA ASN A 83 10.80 -8.86 -2.84
C ASN A 83 10.08 -7.65 -3.46
N PHE A 84 10.66 -6.47 -3.28
CA PHE A 84 10.09 -5.22 -3.77
C PHE A 84 10.11 -5.11 -5.30
N ASP A 85 11.04 -5.76 -5.98
CA ASP A 85 11.09 -5.78 -7.45
C ASP A 85 9.84 -6.46 -8.04
N PHE A 86 9.41 -7.58 -7.43
CA PHE A 86 8.17 -8.24 -7.82
C PHE A 86 6.94 -7.41 -7.46
N LEU A 87 6.92 -6.84 -6.25
CA LEU A 87 5.80 -6.04 -5.75
C LEU A 87 5.55 -4.80 -6.62
N PHE A 88 6.59 -4.02 -6.92
CA PHE A 88 6.46 -2.79 -7.71
C PHE A 88 6.50 -3.02 -9.22
N GLY A 89 7.07 -4.14 -9.69
CA GLY A 89 7.04 -4.56 -11.09
C GLY A 89 5.79 -5.39 -11.41
N GLU A 90 6.00 -6.67 -11.77
CA GLU A 90 4.95 -7.58 -12.27
C GLU A 90 3.62 -7.51 -11.49
N LEU A 91 3.70 -7.45 -10.16
CA LEU A 91 2.50 -7.40 -9.33
C LEU A 91 1.72 -6.08 -9.50
N SER A 92 2.39 -4.93 -9.46
CA SER A 92 1.73 -3.61 -9.57
C SER A 92 1.50 -3.16 -11.01
N GLU A 93 2.17 -3.75 -11.99
CA GLU A 93 1.98 -3.43 -13.41
C GLU A 93 0.96 -4.35 -14.10
N THR A 94 0.87 -5.62 -13.67
CA THR A 94 0.08 -6.64 -14.39
C THR A 94 -0.95 -7.35 -13.51
N LEU A 95 -0.55 -7.88 -12.35
CA LEU A 95 -1.41 -8.81 -11.59
C LEU A 95 -2.48 -8.09 -10.75
N ILE A 96 -2.08 -7.05 -10.03
CA ILE A 96 -2.94 -6.12 -9.29
C ILE A 96 -2.51 -4.70 -9.68
N PRO A 97 -2.94 -4.23 -10.88
CA PRO A 97 -2.50 -2.96 -11.43
C PRO A 97 -2.70 -1.79 -10.45
N PHE A 98 -1.67 -0.97 -10.30
CA PHE A 98 -1.76 0.29 -9.58
C PHE A 98 -2.29 1.40 -10.50
N ASP A 99 -3.21 2.20 -10.01
CA ASP A 99 -3.79 3.32 -10.75
C ASP A 99 -2.91 4.57 -10.57
N PHE A 100 -1.89 4.66 -11.43
CA PHE A 100 -0.97 5.80 -11.45
C PHE A 100 -1.67 7.10 -11.83
N GLU A 101 -2.67 7.06 -12.71
CA GLU A 101 -3.38 8.25 -13.17
C GLU A 101 -4.15 8.91 -12.01
N THR A 102 -4.94 8.12 -11.27
CA THR A 102 -5.66 8.64 -10.09
C THR A 102 -4.69 9.09 -9.00
N PHE A 103 -3.59 8.36 -8.79
CA PHE A 103 -2.59 8.72 -7.79
C PHE A 103 -1.93 10.07 -8.10
N GLU A 104 -1.44 10.27 -9.34
CA GLU A 104 -0.76 11.49 -9.77
C GLU A 104 -1.70 12.70 -9.87
N ALA A 105 -2.98 12.47 -10.17
CA ALA A 105 -4.01 13.51 -10.22
C ALA A 105 -4.48 13.96 -8.81
N SER A 106 -4.11 13.25 -7.75
CA SER A 106 -4.56 13.57 -6.39
C SER A 106 -4.02 14.92 -5.91
N LYS A 107 -4.87 15.68 -5.23
CA LYS A 107 -4.50 16.95 -4.57
C LYS A 107 -4.02 16.76 -3.14
N GLN A 108 -4.07 15.52 -2.63
CA GLN A 108 -3.60 15.21 -1.28
C GLN A 108 -2.08 15.32 -1.24
N ARG A 109 -1.53 15.91 -0.18
CA ARG A 109 -0.08 15.86 0.05
C ARG A 109 0.27 14.50 0.64
N PHE A 110 1.10 13.74 -0.06
CA PHE A 110 1.57 12.43 0.40
C PHE A 110 3.06 12.44 0.67
N GLU A 111 3.47 11.92 1.82
CA GLU A 111 4.86 11.80 2.22
C GLU A 111 5.17 10.35 2.61
N VAL A 112 6.21 9.80 2.01
CA VAL A 112 6.66 8.41 2.21
C VAL A 112 7.95 8.45 3.03
N VAL A 113 7.98 7.63 4.09
CA VAL A 113 9.12 7.45 5.01
C VAL A 113 9.62 6.02 4.97
#